data_AF-A0A2D7GVH3-F1
#
_entry.id   AF-A0A2D7GVH3-F1
#
_cell.length_a   1.000
_cell.length_b   1.000
_cell.length_c   1.000
_cell.angle_alpha   90.00
_cell.angle_beta   90.00
_cell.angle_gamma   90.00
#
_symmetry.space_group_name_H-M   'P 1'
#
loop_
_entity.id
_entity.type
_entity.pdbx_description
1 polymer ?
#
loop_
_entity_poly.entity_id
_entity_poly.type
_entity_poly.pdbx_seq_one_letter_code
_entity_poly.pdbx_strand_id
1 'polypeptide(L)'
;MTAYWITALPVTRWGEIFQYTGLFAASCFCIITFVMQVMYIPSASMEPGLKVGDKVLVKPASFGFINPFTGDHITEGDFKNLNRGDVVIAKFAYSADVRYIKRVIGLPGDRVFVSEEGISINGNLSHFQKTDNPQIYNVKLDRSNFKVKIAGFENFHVQQEVTIPSGHVFLLGDNLTKSSDSRDLGFIPLKSIIARPY
;
A
#
# COMPACT_ATOMS: atom_id res chain seq x y z
N MET A 1 -59.42 47.63 13.88
CA MET A 1 -58.81 46.55 14.69
C MET A 1 -59.19 45.22 14.06
N THR A 2 -58.29 44.59 13.30
CA THR A 2 -58.44 43.19 12.88
C THR A 2 -57.08 42.52 12.95
N ALA A 3 -57.00 41.48 13.77
CA ALA A 3 -55.80 40.82 14.23
C ALA A 3 -55.08 40.05 13.12
N TYR A 4 -53.74 40.17 13.10
CA TYR A 4 -52.87 39.29 12.32
C TYR A 4 -52.74 37.97 13.09
N TRP A 5 -53.22 36.88 12.49
CA TRP A 5 -53.03 35.53 13.02
C TRP A 5 -51.56 35.14 12.87
N ILE A 6 -50.96 34.76 14.00
CA ILE A 6 -49.63 34.14 14.06
C ILE A 6 -49.70 32.85 13.24
N THR A 7 -48.98 32.80 12.11
CA THR A 7 -48.75 31.56 11.39
C THR A 7 -48.02 30.61 12.34
N ALA A 8 -48.72 29.57 12.78
CA ALA A 8 -48.11 28.50 13.55
C ALA A 8 -46.84 28.03 12.81
N LEU A 9 -45.70 28.07 13.50
CA LEU A 9 -44.45 27.52 12.97
C LEU A 9 -44.73 26.11 12.46
N PRO A 10 -44.30 25.76 11.23
CA PRO A 10 -44.70 24.52 10.59
C PRO A 10 -44.32 23.35 11.49
N VAL A 11 -45.27 22.41 11.68
CA VAL A 11 -45.07 21.15 12.40
C VAL A 11 -43.73 20.57 11.97
N THR A 12 -42.81 20.53 12.92
CA THR A 12 -41.42 20.19 12.68
C THR A 12 -41.36 18.79 12.09
N ARG A 13 -40.89 18.69 10.85
CA ARG A 13 -40.73 17.43 10.09
C ARG A 13 -39.54 16.62 10.63
N TRP A 14 -39.52 16.36 11.93
CA TRP A 14 -38.47 15.60 12.61
C TRP A 14 -38.25 14.24 11.95
N GLY A 15 -39.31 13.58 11.48
CA GLY A 15 -39.21 12.30 10.74
C GLY A 15 -38.36 12.40 9.47
N GLU A 16 -38.57 13.44 8.65
CA GLU A 16 -37.75 13.65 7.43
C GLU A 16 -36.30 13.99 7.79
N ILE A 17 -36.09 14.82 8.82
CA ILE A 17 -34.74 15.16 9.30
C ILE A 17 -34.00 13.90 9.77
N PHE A 18 -34.65 13.01 10.54
CA PHE A 18 -34.04 11.75 10.99
C PHE A 18 -33.75 10.80 9.83
N GLN A 19 -34.62 10.75 8.82
CA GLN A 19 -34.40 9.95 7.61
C GLN A 19 -33.20 10.46 6.81
N TYR A 20 -33.11 11.77 6.55
CA TYR A 20 -32.00 12.35 5.79
C TYR A 20 -30.67 12.25 6.55
N THR A 21 -30.67 12.47 7.87
CA THR A 21 -29.47 12.30 8.69
C THR A 21 -29.03 10.84 8.76
N GLY A 22 -29.97 9.90 8.87
CA GLY A 22 -29.68 8.45 8.79
C GLY A 22 -29.09 8.02 7.45
N LEU A 23 -29.68 8.48 6.33
CA LEU A 23 -29.17 8.21 4.98
C LEU A 23 -27.78 8.81 4.77
N PHE A 24 -27.57 10.05 5.23
CA PHE A 24 -26.26 10.69 5.17
C PHE A 24 -25.22 9.92 5.97
N ALA A 25 -25.52 9.56 7.22
CA ALA A 25 -24.64 8.78 8.08
C ALA A 25 -24.32 7.39 7.47
N ALA A 26 -25.32 6.69 6.93
CA ALA A 26 -25.12 5.41 6.24
C ALA A 26 -24.25 5.57 4.98
N SER A 27 -24.46 6.64 4.20
CA SER A 27 -23.63 6.93 3.02
C SER A 27 -22.17 7.20 3.40
N CYS A 28 -21.93 8.02 4.43
CA CYS A 28 -20.60 8.29 4.93
C CYS A 28 -19.93 7.02 5.46
N PHE A 29 -20.67 6.19 6.21
CA PHE A 29 -20.20 4.91 6.70
C PHE A 29 -19.81 3.97 5.56
N CYS A 30 -20.62 3.88 4.50
CA CYS A 30 -20.29 3.10 3.31
C CYS A 30 -19.05 3.66 2.59
N ILE A 31 -18.96 4.97 2.39
CA ILE A 31 -17.81 5.59 1.73
C ILE A 31 -16.52 5.30 2.54
N ILE A 32 -16.54 5.48 3.86
CA ILE A 32 -15.39 5.21 4.71
C ILE A 32 -15.05 3.71 4.72
N THR A 33 -16.03 2.82 4.80
CA THR A 33 -15.75 1.38 4.91
C THR A 33 -15.22 0.77 3.62
N PHE A 34 -15.76 1.21 2.47
CA PHE A 34 -15.48 0.58 1.17
C PHE A 34 -14.48 1.36 0.28
N VAL A 35 -14.34 2.68 0.46
CA VAL A 35 -13.52 3.52 -0.43
C VAL A 35 -12.16 3.82 0.17
N MET A 36 -12.08 4.11 1.48
CA MET A 36 -10.85 4.58 2.12
C MET A 36 -10.68 4.03 3.53
N GLN A 37 -9.64 3.22 3.75
CA GLN A 37 -9.32 2.71 5.08
C GLN A 37 -8.06 3.39 5.64
N VAL A 38 -8.02 3.65 6.94
CA VAL A 38 -6.81 4.14 7.61
C VAL A 38 -6.14 2.96 8.31
N MET A 39 -4.88 2.69 7.97
CA MET A 39 -4.07 1.63 8.57
C MET A 39 -2.87 2.21 9.31
N TYR A 40 -2.48 1.55 10.40
CA TYR A 40 -1.28 1.88 11.16
C TYR A 40 -0.09 1.05 10.67
N ILE A 41 1.10 1.64 10.61
CA ILE A 41 2.33 0.94 10.24
C ILE A 41 2.99 0.34 11.49
N PRO A 42 3.02 -1.00 11.64
CA PRO A 42 3.53 -1.64 12.85
C PRO A 42 5.05 -1.86 12.81
N SER A 43 5.71 -1.69 11.67
CA SER A 43 7.11 -2.12 11.47
C SER A 43 7.97 -1.11 10.71
N ALA A 44 9.27 -1.15 10.98
CA ALA A 44 10.27 -0.24 10.42
C ALA A 44 10.78 -0.64 9.02
N SER A 45 10.14 -1.62 8.37
CA SER A 45 10.63 -2.18 7.09
C SER A 45 10.53 -1.21 5.92
N MET A 46 9.68 -0.18 6.04
CA MET A 46 9.47 0.85 5.02
C MET A 46 10.14 2.18 5.38
N GLU A 47 11.02 2.19 6.38
CA GLU A 47 11.85 3.37 6.64
C GLU A 47 12.86 3.59 5.50
N PRO A 48 13.16 4.85 5.13
CA PRO A 48 12.75 6.10 5.79
C PRO A 48 11.41 6.66 5.30
N GLY A 49 10.78 6.05 4.29
CA GLY A 49 9.56 6.55 3.67
C GLY A 49 8.34 6.51 4.60
N LEU A 50 8.11 5.36 5.24
CA LEU A 50 7.04 5.16 6.22
C LEU A 50 7.64 4.71 7.55
N LYS A 51 7.27 5.42 8.63
CA LYS A 51 7.77 5.19 9.98
C LYS A 51 6.78 4.40 10.82
N VAL A 52 7.30 3.75 11.86
CA VAL A 52 6.47 3.06 12.84
C VAL A 52 5.52 4.05 13.50
N GLY A 53 4.23 3.70 13.53
CA GLY A 53 3.16 4.54 14.07
C GLY A 53 2.51 5.49 13.06
N ASP A 54 3.04 5.60 11.84
CA ASP A 54 2.38 6.37 10.79
C ASP A 54 1.00 5.80 10.47
N LYS A 55 0.06 6.70 10.18
CA LYS A 55 -1.28 6.36 9.68
C LYS A 55 -1.27 6.57 8.18
N VAL A 56 -1.58 5.52 7.43
CA VAL A 56 -1.60 5.55 5.98
C VAL A 56 -3.02 5.34 5.50
N LEU A 57 -3.47 6.22 4.62
CA LEU A 57 -4.74 6.07 3.92
C LEU A 57 -4.52 5.06 2.79
N VAL A 58 -5.36 4.03 2.73
CA VAL A 58 -5.24 2.95 1.76
C VAL A 58 -6.49 2.86 0.90
N LYS A 59 -6.30 2.49 -0.36
CA LYS A 59 -7.35 2.23 -1.34
C LYS A 59 -7.44 0.72 -1.63
N PRO A 60 -8.34 -0.02 -0.95
CA PRO A 60 -8.50 -1.45 -1.18
C PRO A 60 -8.99 -1.78 -2.60
N ALA A 61 -9.86 -0.93 -3.16
CA ALA A 61 -10.51 -1.15 -4.44
C ALA A 61 -9.58 -1.15 -5.67
N SER A 62 -8.27 -0.90 -5.50
CA SER A 62 -7.31 -0.86 -6.61
C SER A 62 -7.03 -2.24 -7.22
N PHE A 63 -7.39 -3.33 -6.52
CA PHE A 63 -7.14 -4.70 -6.96
C PHE A 63 -8.42 -5.55 -6.89
N GLY A 64 -9.55 -4.95 -7.27
CA GLY A 64 -10.85 -5.61 -7.29
C GLY A 64 -11.73 -5.26 -6.09
N PHE A 65 -12.94 -5.78 -6.08
CA PHE A 65 -13.84 -5.64 -4.94
C PHE A 65 -13.34 -6.54 -3.83
N ILE A 66 -12.99 -5.95 -2.69
CA ILE A 66 -12.46 -6.68 -1.54
C ILE A 66 -13.52 -6.64 -0.45
N ASN A 67 -13.77 -7.77 0.19
CA ASN A 67 -14.64 -7.82 1.36
C ASN A 67 -13.98 -7.00 2.48
N PRO A 68 -14.58 -5.91 2.98
CA PRO A 68 -13.95 -5.05 3.99
C PRO A 68 -13.80 -5.76 5.34
N PHE A 69 -14.56 -6.83 5.60
CA PHE A 69 -14.52 -7.58 6.86
C PHE A 69 -13.44 -8.68 6.85
N THR A 70 -13.32 -9.43 5.74
CA THR A 70 -12.35 -10.55 5.65
C THR A 70 -11.07 -10.17 4.89
N GLY A 71 -11.12 -9.11 4.07
CA GLY A 71 -10.03 -8.70 3.18
C GLY A 71 -9.82 -9.63 1.99
N ASP A 72 -10.80 -10.46 1.63
CA ASP A 72 -10.70 -11.39 0.50
C ASP A 72 -11.15 -10.75 -0.80
N HIS A 73 -10.52 -11.15 -1.90
CA HIS A 73 -10.88 -10.68 -3.23
C HIS A 73 -12.19 -11.34 -3.68
N ILE A 74 -13.19 -10.52 -3.97
CA ILE A 74 -14.47 -10.92 -4.58
C ILE A 74 -14.36 -10.91 -6.11
N THR A 75 -13.49 -10.07 -6.67
CA THR A 75 -13.17 -10.05 -8.10
C THR A 75 -11.68 -10.20 -8.34
N GLU A 76 -11.30 -10.78 -9.48
CA GLU A 76 -9.91 -10.76 -9.95
C GLU A 76 -9.51 -9.29 -10.17
N GLY A 77 -8.59 -8.79 -9.34
CA GLY A 77 -8.15 -7.40 -9.42
C GLY A 77 -7.47 -7.05 -10.74
N ASP A 78 -7.55 -5.78 -11.15
CA ASP A 78 -6.78 -5.31 -12.29
C ASP A 78 -5.34 -4.97 -11.88
N PHE A 79 -4.46 -5.97 -11.97
CA PHE A 79 -3.03 -5.79 -11.72
C PHE A 79 -2.28 -5.09 -12.87
N LYS A 80 -2.95 -4.76 -14.00
CA LYS A 80 -2.29 -4.10 -15.15
C LYS A 80 -1.73 -2.73 -14.81
N ASN A 81 -2.33 -2.06 -13.83
CA ASN A 81 -1.89 -0.73 -13.39
C ASN A 81 -0.80 -0.78 -12.31
N LEU A 82 -0.23 -1.95 -12.00
CA LEU A 82 0.86 -2.08 -11.05
C LEU A 82 2.19 -1.70 -11.72
N ASN A 83 2.87 -0.71 -11.14
CA ASN A 83 4.14 -0.23 -11.67
C ASN A 83 5.28 -0.54 -10.69
N ARG A 84 6.50 -0.62 -11.23
CA ARG A 84 7.70 -0.71 -10.40
C ARG A 84 7.87 0.58 -9.60
N GLY A 85 8.22 0.41 -8.34
CA GLY A 85 8.28 1.46 -7.33
C GLY A 85 6.96 1.72 -6.61
N ASP A 86 5.84 1.12 -7.00
CA ASP A 86 4.59 1.26 -6.24
C ASP A 86 4.73 0.65 -4.84
N VAL A 87 4.15 1.30 -3.83
CA VAL A 87 4.01 0.70 -2.51
C VAL A 87 2.70 -0.08 -2.47
N VAL A 88 2.73 -1.28 -1.92
CA VAL A 88 1.60 -2.20 -1.85
C VAL A 88 1.47 -2.83 -0.48
N ILE A 89 0.25 -3.20 -0.13
CA ILE A 89 -0.08 -3.97 1.06
C ILE A 89 -0.48 -5.37 0.60
N ALA A 90 0.20 -6.40 1.11
CA ALA A 90 -0.06 -7.79 0.76
C ALA A 90 -0.32 -8.66 2.02
N LYS A 91 -1.22 -9.63 1.88
CA LYS A 91 -1.41 -10.73 2.84
C LYS A 91 -0.38 -11.81 2.57
N PHE A 92 0.32 -12.28 3.59
CA PHE A 92 1.37 -13.28 3.39
C PHE A 92 0.87 -14.70 3.60
N ALA A 93 1.39 -15.66 2.83
CA ALA A 93 0.82 -17.00 2.72
C ALA A 93 0.80 -17.81 4.03
N TYR A 94 1.75 -17.53 4.95
CA TYR A 94 1.86 -18.26 6.21
C TYR A 94 0.92 -17.73 7.31
N SER A 95 0.33 -16.54 7.15
CA SER A 95 -0.64 -16.00 8.09
C SER A 95 -1.55 -14.98 7.41
N ALA A 96 -2.84 -15.30 7.30
CA ALA A 96 -3.84 -14.44 6.67
C ALA A 96 -4.07 -13.11 7.42
N ASP A 97 -3.74 -13.07 8.71
CA ASP A 97 -3.93 -11.92 9.59
C ASP A 97 -2.77 -10.91 9.50
N VAL A 98 -1.62 -11.32 8.99
CA VAL A 98 -0.45 -10.44 8.90
C VAL A 98 -0.39 -9.76 7.54
N ARG A 99 -0.52 -8.43 7.57
CA ARG A 99 -0.41 -7.56 6.39
C ARG A 99 0.98 -6.93 6.35
N TYR A 100 1.64 -7.06 5.21
CA TYR A 100 2.95 -6.45 4.97
C TYR A 100 2.80 -5.29 4.01
N ILE A 101 3.42 -4.16 4.34
CA ILE A 101 3.64 -3.06 3.40
C ILE A 101 5.05 -3.17 2.82
N LYS A 102 5.14 -3.18 1.49
CA LYS A 102 6.38 -3.34 0.73
C LYS A 102 6.30 -2.57 -0.58
N ARG A 103 7.45 -2.34 -1.21
CA ARG A 103 7.56 -1.73 -2.53
C ARG A 103 7.70 -2.79 -3.60
N VAL A 104 6.97 -2.63 -4.70
CA VAL A 104 7.11 -3.44 -5.91
C VAL A 104 8.42 -3.08 -6.57
N ILE A 105 9.34 -4.03 -6.66
CA ILE A 105 10.59 -3.85 -7.38
C ILE A 105 10.50 -4.48 -8.75
N GLY A 106 9.98 -5.70 -8.86
CA GLY A 106 9.84 -6.38 -10.15
C GLY A 106 8.44 -6.92 -10.38
N LEU A 107 8.07 -6.96 -11.67
CA LEU A 107 6.80 -7.45 -12.19
C LEU A 107 6.98 -8.82 -12.85
N PRO A 108 5.89 -9.55 -13.15
CA PRO A 108 5.98 -10.84 -13.83
C PRO A 108 6.85 -10.78 -15.09
N GLY A 109 7.84 -11.69 -15.20
CA GLY A 109 8.77 -11.78 -16.32
C GLY A 109 10.06 -10.96 -16.17
N ASP A 110 10.16 -10.09 -15.16
CA ASP A 110 11.37 -9.32 -14.93
C ASP A 110 12.51 -10.18 -14.36
N ARG A 111 13.73 -9.87 -14.77
CA ARG A 111 14.96 -10.31 -14.11
C ARG A 111 15.39 -9.25 -13.12
N VAL A 112 15.43 -9.60 -11.84
CA VAL A 112 15.80 -8.68 -10.75
C VAL A 112 17.08 -9.18 -10.10
N PHE A 113 18.00 -8.25 -9.87
CA PHE A 113 19.23 -8.49 -9.13
C PHE A 113 19.44 -7.35 -8.14
N VAL A 114 19.74 -7.69 -6.89
CA VAL A 114 19.89 -6.71 -5.80
C VAL A 114 21.30 -6.84 -5.23
N SER A 115 22.09 -5.78 -5.34
CA SER A 115 23.48 -5.73 -4.91
C SER A 115 23.75 -4.51 -4.02
N GLU A 116 24.96 -4.39 -3.51
CA GLU A 116 25.39 -3.24 -2.72
C GLU A 116 25.43 -1.95 -3.53
N GLU A 117 25.62 -2.05 -4.85
CA GLU A 117 25.67 -0.91 -5.76
C GLU A 117 24.28 -0.39 -6.12
N GLY A 118 23.26 -1.25 -6.08
CA GLY A 118 21.93 -0.89 -6.55
C GLY A 118 20.97 -2.05 -6.80
N ILE A 119 19.88 -1.73 -7.49
CA ILE A 119 18.87 -2.69 -7.95
C ILE A 119 18.93 -2.72 -9.47
N SER A 120 19.18 -3.88 -10.06
CA SER A 120 19.16 -4.09 -11.50
C SER A 120 17.86 -4.77 -11.93
N ILE A 121 17.25 -4.24 -13.00
CA ILE A 121 16.07 -4.85 -13.62
C ILE A 121 16.30 -5.03 -15.11
N ASN A 122 16.19 -6.28 -15.58
CA ASN A 122 16.43 -6.67 -16.97
C ASN A 122 17.80 -6.19 -17.49
N GLY A 123 18.81 -6.12 -16.61
CA GLY A 123 20.15 -5.63 -16.91
C GLY A 123 20.37 -4.12 -16.73
N ASN A 124 19.31 -3.34 -16.48
CA ASN A 124 19.44 -1.90 -16.21
C ASN A 124 19.66 -1.66 -14.71
N LEU A 125 20.87 -1.26 -14.34
CA LEU A 125 21.25 -1.00 -12.95
C LEU A 125 20.82 0.41 -12.50
N SER A 126 19.98 0.44 -11.47
CA SER A 126 19.64 1.65 -10.72
C SER A 126 20.54 1.77 -9.50
N HIS A 127 21.56 2.63 -9.58
CA HIS A 127 22.54 2.83 -8.52
C HIS A 127 21.95 3.48 -7.26
N PHE A 128 22.45 3.06 -6.11
CA PHE A 128 22.20 3.70 -4.82
C PHE A 128 23.01 4.99 -4.70
N GLN A 129 22.31 6.11 -4.78
CA GLN A 129 22.92 7.43 -4.66
C GLN A 129 22.92 7.88 -3.21
N LYS A 130 24.10 8.10 -2.63
CA LYS A 130 24.22 8.56 -1.24
C LYS A 130 23.49 9.90 -1.03
N THR A 131 22.86 10.03 0.13
CA THR A 131 22.29 11.31 0.60
C THR A 131 23.14 11.89 1.72
N ASP A 132 22.72 13.03 2.28
CA ASP A 132 23.38 13.63 3.46
C ASP A 132 23.42 12.69 4.67
N ASN A 133 22.45 11.76 4.75
CA ASN A 133 22.47 10.71 5.76
C ASN A 133 23.20 9.48 5.20
N PRO A 134 24.29 9.00 5.84
CA PRO A 134 25.11 7.91 5.33
C PRO A 134 24.39 6.56 5.25
N GLN A 135 23.26 6.41 5.94
CA GLN A 135 22.44 5.21 5.90
C GLN A 135 21.31 5.28 4.86
N ILE A 136 21.09 6.43 4.22
CA ILE A 136 19.98 6.66 3.29
C ILE A 136 20.51 6.89 1.88
N TYR A 137 19.92 6.18 0.94
CA TYR A 137 20.27 6.23 -0.47
C TYR A 137 19.03 6.54 -1.30
N ASN A 138 19.17 7.41 -2.31
CA ASN A 138 18.15 7.63 -3.31
C ASN A 138 18.26 6.55 -4.39
N VAL A 139 17.11 6.04 -4.82
CA VAL A 139 16.98 5.06 -5.90
C VAL A 139 15.97 5.58 -6.89
N LYS A 140 16.35 5.55 -8.17
CA LYS A 140 15.46 5.85 -9.29
C LYS A 140 15.14 4.54 -10.01
N LEU A 141 13.88 4.12 -9.95
CA LEU A 141 13.39 2.91 -10.59
C LEU A 141 12.26 3.28 -11.54
N ASP A 142 12.50 3.14 -12.84
CA ASP A 142 11.59 3.57 -13.89
C ASP A 142 11.10 5.02 -13.68
N ARG A 143 9.83 5.19 -13.30
CA ARG A 143 9.19 6.51 -13.06
C ARG A 143 9.20 6.92 -11.58
N SER A 144 9.65 6.04 -10.70
CA SER A 144 9.59 6.21 -9.25
C SER A 144 10.95 6.61 -8.69
N ASN A 145 10.97 7.64 -7.85
CA ASN A 145 12.14 8.01 -7.05
C ASN A 145 11.80 7.80 -5.58
N PHE A 146 12.58 6.97 -4.89
CA PHE A 146 12.36 6.68 -3.48
C PHE A 146 13.68 6.57 -2.73
N LYS A 147 13.58 6.54 -1.40
CA LYS A 147 14.73 6.43 -0.50
C LYS A 147 14.75 5.03 0.09
N VAL A 148 15.93 4.43 0.12
CA VAL A 148 16.18 3.18 0.83
C VAL A 148 17.13 3.42 1.98
N LYS A 149 16.99 2.63 3.04
CA LYS A 149 17.86 2.64 4.22
C LYS A 149 18.69 1.36 4.26
N ILE A 150 20.01 1.53 4.38
CA ILE A 150 20.98 0.44 4.49
C ILE A 150 21.84 0.74 5.72
N ALA A 151 21.60 0.00 6.82
CA ALA A 151 22.37 0.11 8.05
C ALA A 151 23.58 -0.85 8.01
N GLY A 152 24.53 -0.56 7.13
CA GLY A 152 25.75 -1.36 6.92
C GLY A 152 25.56 -2.46 5.86
N PHE A 153 26.54 -2.58 4.97
CA PHE A 153 26.53 -3.58 3.89
C PHE A 153 26.89 -5.00 4.38
N GLU A 154 27.50 -5.13 5.55
CA GLU A 154 27.84 -6.44 6.13
C GLU A 154 26.61 -7.33 6.38
N ASN A 155 25.45 -6.71 6.64
CA ASN A 155 24.16 -7.41 6.80
C ASN A 155 23.31 -7.39 5.53
N PHE A 156 23.84 -6.84 4.43
CA PHE A 156 23.13 -6.74 3.18
C PHE A 156 23.27 -8.04 2.39
N HIS A 157 22.15 -8.72 2.18
CA HIS A 157 22.12 -9.96 1.44
C HIS A 157 22.10 -9.64 -0.06
N VAL A 158 23.26 -9.75 -0.71
CA VAL A 158 23.36 -9.72 -2.17
C VAL A 158 22.60 -10.93 -2.71
N GLN A 159 21.61 -10.66 -3.55
CA GLN A 159 20.75 -11.70 -4.09
C GLN A 159 21.30 -12.15 -5.44
N GLN A 160 21.16 -13.44 -5.77
CA GLN A 160 21.36 -13.90 -7.14
C GLN A 160 20.32 -13.27 -8.09
N GLU A 161 20.64 -13.19 -9.38
CA GLU A 161 19.66 -12.72 -10.35
C GLU A 161 18.48 -13.71 -10.40
N VAL A 162 17.28 -13.20 -10.20
CA VAL A 162 16.05 -14.00 -10.17
C VAL A 162 15.10 -13.54 -11.27
N THR A 163 14.46 -14.50 -11.95
CA THR A 163 13.39 -14.22 -12.91
C THR A 163 12.05 -14.43 -12.24
N ILE A 164 11.19 -13.41 -12.28
CA ILE A 164 9.90 -13.45 -11.60
C ILE A 164 8.89 -14.27 -12.43
N PRO A 165 8.30 -15.33 -11.85
CA PRO A 165 7.32 -16.15 -12.58
C PRO A 165 6.03 -15.39 -12.84
N SER A 166 5.27 -15.85 -13.83
CA SER A 166 3.93 -15.33 -14.11
C SER A 166 3.03 -15.37 -12.86
N GLY A 167 2.21 -14.33 -12.69
CA GLY A 167 1.30 -14.23 -11.53
C GLY A 167 1.96 -13.83 -10.22
N HIS A 168 3.26 -13.52 -10.21
CA HIS A 168 4.00 -13.12 -9.00
C HIS A 168 4.71 -11.79 -9.17
N VAL A 169 5.12 -11.19 -8.06
CA VAL A 169 5.93 -9.97 -7.99
C VAL A 169 7.08 -10.13 -7.02
N PHE A 170 8.08 -9.28 -7.17
CA PHE A 170 9.20 -9.17 -6.25
C PHE A 170 9.06 -7.90 -5.43
N LEU A 171 8.89 -8.06 -4.12
CA LEU A 171 8.65 -6.97 -3.18
C LEU A 171 9.86 -6.76 -2.27
N LEU A 172 10.26 -5.50 -2.04
CA LEU A 172 11.30 -5.14 -1.06
C LEU A 172 10.77 -4.13 -0.05
N GLY A 173 11.31 -4.15 1.16
CA GLY A 173 11.17 -3.02 2.08
C GLY A 173 12.13 -1.90 1.72
N ASP A 174 11.76 -0.65 2.00
CA ASP A 174 12.67 0.48 1.84
C ASP A 174 13.86 0.39 2.82
N ASN A 175 13.68 -0.27 3.98
CA ASN A 175 14.77 -0.58 4.90
C ASN A 175 15.37 -1.94 4.56
N LEU A 176 16.33 -1.94 3.64
CA LEU A 176 16.92 -3.16 3.06
C LEU A 176 17.65 -4.01 4.10
N THR A 177 18.10 -3.44 5.22
CA THR A 177 18.74 -4.20 6.31
C THR A 177 17.75 -4.75 7.36
N LYS A 178 16.51 -4.25 7.41
CA LYS A 178 15.53 -4.61 8.44
C LYS A 178 14.16 -4.87 7.85
N SER A 179 14.12 -5.71 6.84
CA SER A 179 12.90 -6.06 6.12
C SER A 179 12.90 -7.54 5.80
N SER A 180 11.86 -8.25 6.26
CA SER A 180 11.52 -9.57 5.73
C SER A 180 10.67 -9.36 4.48
N ASP A 181 11.27 -9.67 3.33
CA ASP A 181 10.72 -9.40 2.00
C ASP A 181 11.13 -10.48 0.99
N SER A 182 10.97 -10.23 -0.30
CA SER A 182 11.16 -11.28 -1.32
C SER A 182 12.57 -11.87 -1.39
N ARG A 183 13.57 -11.24 -0.76
CA ARG A 183 14.92 -11.83 -0.63
C ARG A 183 14.92 -13.07 0.26
N ASP A 184 14.14 -13.07 1.32
CA ASP A 184 14.04 -14.19 2.27
C ASP A 184 12.83 -15.07 1.97
N LEU A 185 11.74 -14.44 1.50
CA LEU A 185 10.42 -15.03 1.38
C LEU A 185 10.14 -15.58 -0.02
N GLY A 186 10.93 -15.19 -1.02
CA GLY A 186 10.70 -15.49 -2.43
C GLY A 186 9.61 -14.62 -3.07
N PHE A 187 9.06 -15.11 -4.18
CA PHE A 187 8.11 -14.35 -4.98
C PHE A 187 6.72 -14.30 -4.34
N ILE A 188 6.07 -13.14 -4.40
CA ILE A 188 4.77 -12.91 -3.80
C ILE A 188 3.68 -13.03 -4.87
N PRO A 189 2.63 -13.85 -4.67
CA PRO A 189 1.53 -13.90 -5.63
C PRO A 189 0.85 -12.54 -5.79
N LEU A 190 0.53 -12.14 -7.02
CA LEU A 190 -0.20 -10.88 -7.30
C LEU A 190 -1.52 -10.82 -6.52
N LYS A 191 -2.24 -11.94 -6.45
CA LYS A 191 -3.51 -12.09 -5.70
C LYS A 191 -3.38 -11.87 -4.19
N SER A 192 -2.17 -11.84 -3.64
CA SER A 192 -1.94 -11.53 -2.24
C SER A 192 -1.98 -10.02 -1.97
N ILE A 193 -1.88 -9.18 -3.01
CA ILE A 193 -1.89 -7.73 -2.88
C ILE A 193 -3.33 -7.24 -2.71
N ILE A 194 -3.61 -6.63 -1.56
CA ILE A 194 -4.95 -6.20 -1.16
C ILE A 194 -5.17 -4.69 -1.25
N ALA A 195 -4.13 -3.86 -1.23
CA ALA A 195 -4.31 -2.40 -1.27
C ALA A 195 -3.04 -1.67 -1.72
N ARG A 196 -3.23 -0.40 -2.10
CA ARG A 196 -2.14 0.58 -2.23
C ARG A 196 -2.37 1.73 -1.25
N PRO A 197 -1.31 2.28 -0.64
CA PRO A 197 -1.41 3.56 0.03
C PRO A 197 -1.65 4.68 -1.00
N TYR A 198 -2.30 5.76 -0.57
CA TYR A 198 -2.45 6.99 -1.34
C TYR A 198 -1.14 7.77 -1.46
#